data_AF-A0A9P6T919-F1
#
_entry.id   AF-A0A9P6T919-F1
#
_cell.length_a   1.000
_cell.length_b   1.000
_cell.length_c   1.000
_cell.angle_alpha   90.00
_cell.angle_beta   90.00
_cell.angle_gamma   90.00
#
_symmetry.space_group_name_H-M   'P 1'
#
loop_
_entity.id
_entity.type
_entity.pdbx_description
1 polymer ?
#
loop_
_entity_poly.entity_id
_entity_poly.type
_entity_poly.pdbx_seq_one_letter_code
_entity_poly.pdbx_strand_id
1 'polypeptide(L)'
;LIYAGYLSSSPEEPCTAFSIPLFQMDHQIWQNSAISTQAFVNGIMNFIDEQSHFPLYAHTHNEKKAKLDLCKPFSHSVDLFQHILHLQEEIYKEGLKLSVLDCYAETCPHCFGPAFGEVKQSPVVPDFLVSLDANFQQ
;
A
#
# COMPACT_ATOMS: atom_id res chain seq x y z
N LEU A 1 15.46 4.91 -13.33
CA LEU A 1 14.90 5.22 -12.00
C LEU A 1 14.62 3.96 -11.20
N ILE A 2 13.78 3.04 -11.70
CA ILE A 2 13.44 1.79 -10.99
C ILE A 2 14.67 0.93 -10.66
N TYR A 3 15.60 0.75 -11.61
CA TYR A 3 16.87 0.04 -11.36
C TYR A 3 17.71 0.67 -10.22
N ALA A 4 17.59 1.98 -10.01
CA ALA A 4 18.27 2.68 -8.92
C ALA A 4 17.49 2.65 -7.60
N GLY A 5 16.32 1.98 -7.56
CA GLY A 5 15.48 1.92 -6.37
C GLY A 5 14.55 3.12 -6.19
N TYR A 6 14.22 3.85 -7.26
CA TYR A 6 13.33 5.04 -7.20
C TYR A 6 12.14 4.93 -8.16
N LEU A 7 11.01 5.47 -7.74
CA LEU A 7 9.77 5.60 -8.52
C LEU A 7 9.43 7.07 -8.71
N SER A 8 9.09 7.47 -9.94
CA SER A 8 8.70 8.84 -10.27
C SER A 8 7.24 9.11 -9.97
N SER A 9 6.92 10.32 -9.52
CA SER A 9 5.53 10.74 -9.25
C SER A 9 4.72 11.15 -10.48
N SER A 10 5.37 11.27 -11.65
CA SER A 10 4.76 11.62 -12.92
C SER A 10 5.44 10.83 -14.05
N PRO A 11 4.67 10.29 -15.02
CA PRO A 11 5.21 9.52 -16.13
C PRO A 11 5.79 10.38 -17.28
N GLU A 12 5.29 11.60 -17.49
CA GLU A 12 5.67 12.45 -18.63
C GLU A 12 6.89 13.32 -18.30
N GLU A 13 6.81 14.09 -17.21
CA GLU A 13 7.90 14.95 -16.73
C GLU A 13 8.12 14.69 -15.24
N PRO A 14 9.03 13.77 -14.87
CA PRO A 14 9.26 13.40 -13.48
C PRO A 14 10.05 14.50 -12.76
N CYS A 15 9.34 15.47 -12.18
CA CYS A 15 9.94 16.50 -11.33
C CYS A 15 10.36 15.98 -9.95
N THR A 16 9.71 14.90 -9.49
CA THR A 16 9.95 14.29 -8.17
C THR A 16 10.00 12.77 -8.30
N ALA A 17 10.91 12.16 -7.56
CA ALA A 17 10.99 10.72 -7.41
C ALA A 17 11.24 10.36 -5.94
N PHE A 18 10.68 9.23 -5.51
CA PHE A 18 10.81 8.73 -4.15
C PHE A 18 11.43 7.34 -4.18
N SER A 19 12.08 6.93 -3.09
CA SER A 19 12.72 5.63 -3.00
C SER A 19 11.67 4.52 -2.78
N ILE A 20 11.89 3.36 -3.39
CA ILE A 20 11.04 2.17 -3.22
C ILE A 20 10.93 1.73 -1.75
N PRO A 21 12.03 1.70 -0.96
CA PRO A 21 11.95 1.39 0.45
C PRO A 21 11.03 2.32 1.25
N LEU A 22 10.88 3.57 0.83
CA LEU A 22 9.98 4.52 1.50
C LEU A 22 8.51 4.12 1.33
N PHE A 23 8.11 3.64 0.15
CA PHE A 23 6.77 3.11 -0.07
C PHE A 23 6.53 1.81 0.68
N GLN A 24 7.53 0.94 0.74
CA GLN A 24 7.44 -0.29 1.55
C GLN A 24 7.22 0.04 3.02
N MET A 25 7.92 1.05 3.55
CA MET A 25 7.73 1.51 4.93
C MET A 25 6.33 2.10 5.16
N ASP A 26 5.86 3.00 4.28
CA ASP A 26 4.51 3.56 4.35
C ASP A 26 3.44 2.46 4.34
N HIS A 27 3.56 1.50 3.42
CA HIS A 27 2.64 0.37 3.30
C HIS A 27 2.58 -0.48 4.57
N GLN A 28 3.74 -0.83 5.16
CA GLN A 28 3.81 -1.59 6.40
C GLN A 28 3.20 -0.82 7.58
N ILE A 29 3.45 0.49 7.67
CA ILE A 29 2.88 1.34 8.72
C ILE A 29 1.36 1.43 8.55
N TRP A 30 0.87 1.66 7.33
CA TRP A 30 -0.56 1.71 7.03
C TRP A 30 -1.27 0.41 7.43
N GLN A 31 -0.71 -0.75 7.07
CA GLN A 31 -1.24 -2.07 7.44
C GLN A 31 -1.38 -2.26 8.96
N ASN A 32 -0.49 -1.68 9.76
CA ASN A 32 -0.46 -1.90 11.21
C ASN A 32 -1.11 -0.79 12.04
N SER A 33 -1.30 0.42 11.49
CA SER A 33 -1.66 1.60 12.29
C SER A 33 -2.72 2.51 11.67
N ALA A 34 -3.25 2.18 10.48
CA ALA A 34 -4.27 2.95 9.77
C ALA A 34 -3.95 4.45 9.62
N ILE A 35 -2.65 4.80 9.60
CA ILE A 35 -2.16 6.17 9.41
C ILE A 35 -2.46 6.62 7.98
N SER A 36 -2.94 7.86 7.81
CA SER A 36 -3.15 8.42 6.48
C SER A 36 -1.81 8.77 5.81
N THR A 37 -1.75 8.62 4.49
CA THR A 37 -0.58 9.01 3.68
C THR A 37 -0.16 10.47 3.94
N GLN A 38 -1.13 11.37 4.14
CA GLN A 38 -0.85 12.76 4.49
C GLN A 38 -0.13 12.90 5.85
N ALA A 39 -0.58 12.16 6.88
CA ALA A 39 0.05 12.19 8.19
C ALA A 39 1.47 11.62 8.14
N PHE A 40 1.68 10.55 7.37
CA PHE A 40 2.99 9.96 7.14
C PHE A 40 3.96 10.95 6.46
N VAL A 41 3.56 11.54 5.33
CA VAL A 41 4.38 12.52 4.60
C VAL A 41 4.69 13.74 5.47
N ASN A 42 3.69 14.28 6.17
CA ASN A 42 3.89 15.42 7.07
C ASN A 42 4.85 15.09 8.21
N GLY A 43 4.74 13.89 8.79
CA GLY A 43 5.65 13.42 9.83
C GLY A 43 7.10 13.37 9.36
N ILE A 44 7.34 12.79 8.18
CA ILE A 44 8.67 12.74 7.57
C ILE A 44 9.19 14.13 7.24
N MET A 45 8.37 14.97 6.62
CA MET A 45 8.75 16.34 6.27
C MET A 45 9.15 17.14 7.51
N ASN A 46 8.37 17.06 8.58
CA ASN A 46 8.70 17.74 9.84
C ASN A 46 9.99 17.18 10.46
N PHE A 47 10.18 15.85 10.45
CA PHE A 47 11.39 15.21 10.96
C PHE A 47 12.66 15.64 10.18
N ILE A 48 12.55 15.77 8.86
CA ILE A 48 13.66 16.25 8.02
C ILE A 48 13.88 17.74 8.25
N ASP A 49 12.81 18.55 8.29
CA ASP A 49 12.89 19.99 8.54
C ASP A 49 13.60 20.29 9.88
N GLU A 50 13.31 19.53 10.94
CA GLU A 50 13.96 19.65 12.26
C GLU A 50 15.46 19.36 12.24
N GLN A 51 15.92 18.46 11.36
CA GLN A 51 17.34 18.12 11.21
C GLN A 51 18.07 19.02 10.22
N SER A 52 17.32 19.74 9.40
CA SER A 52 17.88 20.63 8.39
C SER A 52 18.25 21.99 8.99
N HIS A 53 19.42 22.53 8.61
CA HIS A 53 19.79 23.90 9.00
C HIS A 53 18.96 24.96 8.27
N PHE A 54 18.31 24.61 7.17
CA PHE A 54 17.50 25.50 6.36
C PHE A 54 16.21 24.79 5.91
N PRO A 55 15.05 25.45 6.03
CA PRO A 55 13.78 24.87 5.61
C PRO A 55 13.79 24.50 4.12
N LEU A 56 13.18 23.35 3.81
CA LEU A 56 13.06 22.85 2.44
C LEU A 56 11.97 23.63 1.68
N TYR A 57 12.36 24.27 0.58
CA TYR A 57 11.45 25.03 -0.28
C TYR A 57 11.29 24.34 -1.64
N ALA A 58 10.07 24.40 -2.18
CA ALA A 58 9.84 24.05 -3.57
C ALA A 58 10.47 25.11 -4.48
N HIS A 59 11.16 24.66 -5.54
CA HIS A 59 11.53 25.56 -6.62
C HIS A 59 10.28 25.85 -7.45
N THR A 60 9.70 27.03 -7.24
CA THR A 60 8.59 27.55 -8.01
C THR A 60 9.13 28.48 -9.10
N HIS A 61 8.48 28.50 -10.27
CA HIS A 61 8.87 29.38 -11.39
C HIS A 61 8.72 30.87 -11.06
N ASN A 62 7.83 31.20 -10.12
CA ASN A 62 7.71 32.53 -9.56
C ASN A 62 8.51 32.55 -8.26
N GLU A 63 9.49 33.45 -8.11
CA GLU A 63 10.50 33.59 -7.03
C GLU A 63 10.01 33.57 -5.55
N LYS A 64 8.73 33.29 -5.31
CA LYS A 64 8.13 33.04 -4.01
C LYS A 64 8.50 31.64 -3.53
N LYS A 65 9.37 31.57 -2.53
CA LYS A 65 9.65 30.35 -1.74
C LYS A 65 8.36 29.80 -1.14
N ALA A 66 7.81 28.76 -1.73
CA ALA A 66 6.67 28.02 -1.19
C ALA A 66 7.16 26.82 -0.37
N LYS A 67 6.45 26.49 0.71
CA LYS A 67 6.73 25.25 1.46
C LYS A 67 6.57 24.06 0.50
N LEU A 68 7.52 23.13 0.54
CA LEU A 68 7.49 21.94 -0.28
C LEU A 68 6.30 21.05 0.13
N ASP A 69 5.30 20.93 -0.75
CA ASP A 69 4.16 20.00 -0.57
C ASP A 69 4.44 18.71 -1.35
N LEU A 70 4.91 17.69 -0.62
CA LEU A 70 5.14 16.36 -1.18
C LEU A 70 3.92 15.43 -1.08
N CYS A 71 2.82 15.84 -0.44
CA CYS A 71 1.67 14.94 -0.24
C CYS A 71 1.08 14.49 -1.57
N LYS A 72 0.85 15.43 -2.49
CA LYS A 72 0.30 15.14 -3.83
C LYS A 72 1.20 14.22 -4.66
N PRO A 73 2.49 14.56 -4.90
CA PRO A 73 3.35 13.68 -5.70
C PRO A 73 3.60 12.33 -5.01
N PHE A 74 3.61 12.29 -3.67
CA PHE A 74 3.75 11.03 -2.95
C PHE A 74 2.50 10.16 -3.12
N SER A 75 1.29 10.69 -2.97
CA SER A 75 0.04 9.96 -3.24
C SER A 75 0.01 9.35 -4.64
N HIS A 76 0.34 10.10 -5.68
CA HIS A 76 0.39 9.55 -7.05
C HIS A 76 1.39 8.39 -7.17
N SER A 77 2.53 8.48 -6.46
CA SER A 77 3.54 7.42 -6.47
C SER A 77 3.10 6.20 -5.66
N VAL A 78 2.34 6.40 -4.58
CA VAL A 78 1.71 5.33 -3.80
C VAL A 78 0.69 4.59 -4.66
N ASP A 79 -0.14 5.29 -5.44
CA ASP A 79 -1.10 4.66 -6.35
C ASP A 79 -0.39 3.77 -7.38
N LEU A 80 0.72 4.26 -7.95
CA LEU A 80 1.57 3.47 -8.85
C LEU A 80 2.20 2.26 -8.14
N PHE A 81 2.65 2.42 -6.90
CA PHE A 81 3.20 1.33 -6.10
C PHE A 81 2.15 0.27 -5.80
N GLN A 82 0.91 0.66 -5.45
CA GLN A 82 -0.21 -0.25 -5.27
C GLN A 82 -0.54 -1.01 -6.55
N HIS A 83 -0.50 -0.36 -7.71
CA HIS A 83 -0.68 -1.04 -8.99
C HIS A 83 0.42 -2.08 -9.24
N ILE A 84 1.67 -1.79 -8.89
CA ILE A 84 2.77 -2.78 -8.97
C ILE A 84 2.49 -3.99 -8.06
N LEU A 85 2.02 -3.76 -6.84
CA LEU A 85 1.65 -4.87 -5.93
C LEU A 85 0.51 -5.72 -6.50
N HIS A 86 -0.47 -5.08 -7.13
CA HIS A 86 -1.58 -5.78 -7.77
C HIS A 86 -1.09 -6.63 -8.96
N LEU A 87 -0.27 -6.06 -9.85
CA LEU A 87 0.33 -6.81 -10.97
C LEU A 87 1.19 -7.98 -10.48
N GLN A 88 1.91 -7.80 -9.38
CA GLN A 88 2.67 -8.87 -8.75
C GLN A 88 1.72 -10.00 -8.31
N GLU A 89 0.61 -9.67 -7.64
CA GLU A 89 -0.40 -10.64 -7.22
C GLU A 89 -1.04 -11.39 -8.41
N GLU A 90 -1.34 -10.69 -9.50
CA GLU A 90 -1.86 -11.29 -10.73
C GLU A 90 -0.85 -12.28 -11.34
N ILE A 91 0.43 -11.90 -11.44
CA ILE A 91 1.50 -12.78 -11.93
C ILE A 91 1.62 -14.03 -11.05
N TYR A 92 1.50 -13.90 -9.72
CA TYR A 92 1.50 -15.05 -8.82
C TYR A 92 0.31 -15.97 -9.05
N LYS A 93 -0.91 -15.41 -9.18
CA LYS A 93 -2.14 -16.17 -9.45
C LYS A 93 -2.06 -16.93 -10.77
N GLU A 94 -1.61 -16.27 -11.83
CA GLU A 94 -1.42 -16.87 -13.16
C GLU A 94 -0.33 -17.95 -13.14
N GLY A 95 0.81 -17.65 -12.54
CA GLY A 95 1.96 -18.56 -12.47
C GLY A 95 1.67 -19.84 -11.69
N LEU A 96 0.91 -19.73 -10.59
CA LEU A 96 0.48 -20.85 -9.77
C LEU A 96 -0.80 -21.53 -10.29
N LYS A 97 -1.45 -20.94 -11.30
CA LYS A 97 -2.75 -21.40 -11.85
C LYS A 97 -3.81 -21.55 -10.75
N LEU A 98 -3.84 -20.61 -9.81
CA LEU A 98 -4.78 -20.64 -8.70
C LEU A 98 -6.20 -20.55 -9.23
N SER A 99 -7.07 -21.43 -8.73
CA SER A 99 -8.50 -21.31 -8.96
C SER A 99 -9.07 -20.17 -8.11
N VAL A 100 -10.27 -19.73 -8.45
CA VAL A 100 -11.02 -18.76 -7.64
C VAL A 100 -11.20 -19.26 -6.20
N LEU A 101 -11.41 -20.57 -6.01
CA LEU A 101 -11.51 -21.18 -4.69
C LEU A 101 -10.20 -21.10 -3.91
N ASP A 102 -9.05 -21.30 -4.56
CA ASP A 102 -7.75 -21.19 -3.91
C ASP A 102 -7.48 -19.75 -3.42
N CYS A 103 -7.92 -18.75 -4.18
CA CYS A 103 -7.82 -17.34 -3.77
C CYS A 103 -8.70 -17.06 -2.53
N TYR A 104 -9.90 -17.63 -2.46
CA TYR A 104 -10.75 -17.50 -1.27
C TYR A 104 -10.22 -18.31 -0.08
N ALA A 105 -9.56 -19.44 -0.34
CA ALA A 105 -8.93 -20.27 0.68
C ALA A 105 -7.75 -19.56 1.34
N GLU A 106 -7.10 -18.61 0.68
CA GLU A 106 -6.09 -17.73 1.32
C GLU A 106 -6.72 -16.86 2.42
N THR A 107 -7.91 -16.30 2.16
CA THR A 107 -8.64 -15.44 3.11
C THR A 107 -9.28 -16.24 4.25
N CYS A 108 -9.96 -17.34 3.93
CA CYS A 108 -10.53 -18.26 4.91
C CYS A 108 -10.26 -19.71 4.48
N PRO A 109 -9.14 -20.30 4.93
CA PRO A 109 -8.81 -21.69 4.61
C PRO A 109 -9.87 -22.67 5.11
N HIS A 110 -10.52 -22.37 6.23
CA HIS A 110 -11.59 -23.19 6.79
C HIS A 110 -12.86 -23.19 5.93
N CYS A 111 -13.18 -22.06 5.28
CA CYS A 111 -14.40 -21.91 4.50
C CYS A 111 -14.27 -22.45 3.07
N PHE A 112 -13.08 -22.30 2.46
CA PHE A 112 -12.86 -22.55 1.04
C PHE A 112 -11.72 -23.53 0.75
N GLY A 113 -10.95 -23.93 1.77
CA GLY A 113 -9.91 -24.93 1.65
C GLY A 113 -10.46 -26.36 1.71
N PRO A 114 -9.62 -27.36 1.39
CA PRO A 114 -10.04 -28.76 1.42
C PRO A 114 -10.27 -29.24 2.87
N ALA A 115 -11.48 -29.71 3.18
CA ALA A 115 -11.85 -30.28 4.48
C ALA A 115 -11.26 -31.70 4.75
N PHE A 116 -10.26 -32.11 3.97
CA PHE A 116 -9.75 -33.49 4.03
C PHE A 116 -9.00 -33.72 5.35
N GLY A 117 -9.55 -34.59 6.21
CA GLY A 117 -8.98 -34.88 7.52
C GLY A 117 -9.29 -33.83 8.60
N GLU A 118 -10.24 -32.93 8.34
CA GLU A 118 -10.62 -31.91 9.29
C GLU A 118 -11.37 -32.54 10.49
N VAL A 119 -10.75 -32.49 11.67
CA VAL A 119 -11.36 -32.91 12.92
C VAL A 119 -11.96 -31.68 13.59
N LYS A 120 -13.28 -31.58 13.58
CA LYS A 120 -13.98 -30.52 14.31
C LYS A 120 -13.59 -30.56 15.79
N GLN A 121 -13.18 -29.42 16.33
CA GLN A 121 -12.88 -29.29 17.77
C GLN A 121 -14.12 -29.57 18.64
N SER A 122 -15.31 -29.30 18.12
CA SER A 122 -16.60 -29.57 18.76
C SER A 122 -17.71 -29.69 17.72
N PRO A 123 -18.75 -30.52 17.96
CA PRO A 123 -19.93 -30.58 17.11
C PRO A 123 -20.75 -29.27 17.08
N VAL A 124 -20.45 -28.31 17.95
CA VAL A 124 -21.11 -27.00 18.02
C VAL A 124 -20.56 -26.01 16.98
N VAL A 125 -19.34 -26.23 16.47
CA VAL A 125 -18.72 -25.30 15.51
C VAL A 125 -19.39 -25.48 14.14
N PRO A 126 -19.88 -24.39 13.51
CA PRO A 126 -20.53 -24.46 12.20
C PRO A 126 -19.53 -24.85 11.10
N ASP A 127 -20.00 -25.55 10.08
CA ASP A 127 -19.19 -25.97 8.91
C ASP A 127 -18.74 -24.80 8.03
N PHE A 128 -19.43 -23.66 8.12
CA PHE A 128 -19.09 -22.46 7.36
C PHE A 128 -19.41 -21.23 8.21
N LEU A 129 -18.47 -20.28 8.24
CA LEU A 129 -18.65 -18.98 8.84
C LEU A 129 -18.74 -17.94 7.71
N VAL A 130 -19.92 -17.38 7.50
CA VAL A 130 -20.12 -16.29 6.54
C VAL A 130 -20.03 -14.97 7.28
N SER A 131 -18.86 -14.31 7.20
CA SER A 131 -18.71 -12.94 7.67
C SER A 131 -19.11 -11.98 6.56
N LEU A 132 -20.25 -11.31 6.72
CA LEU A 132 -20.65 -10.20 5.86
C LEU A 132 -20.01 -8.93 6.42
N ASP A 133 -19.09 -8.33 5.67
CA ASP A 133 -18.62 -6.98 5.99
C ASP A 133 -19.79 -6.01 5.79
N ALA A 134 -20.29 -5.45 6.89
CA ALA A 134 -21.43 -4.54 6.91
C ALA A 134 -21.01 -3.11 6.54
N ASN A 135 -20.12 -2.95 5.56
CA ASN A 135 -19.69 -1.65 5.05
C ASN A 135 -20.60 -1.14 3.92
N PHE A 136 -21.90 -1.45 4.01
CA PHE A 136 -22.95 -0.89 3.17
C PHE A 136 -23.48 0.39 3.82
N GLN A 137 -22.72 1.48 3.75
CA GLN A 137 -23.28 2.82 3.92
C GLN A 137 -23.72 3.31 2.53
N GLN A 138 -25.03 3.25 2.28
CA GLN A 138 -25.71 4.01 1.22
C GLN A 138 -26.00 5.43 1.70
#